data_AF-K9SEH7-F1
#
_entry.id   AF-K9SEH7-F1
#
_cell.length_a   1.000
_cell.length_b   1.000
_cell.length_c   1.000
_cell.angle_alpha   90.00
_cell.angle_beta   90.00
_cell.angle_gamma   90.00
#
_symmetry.space_group_name_H-M   'P 1'
#
loop_
_entity.id
_entity.type
_entity.pdbx_description
1 polymer ?
#
loop_
_entity_poly.entity_id
_entity_poly.type
_entity_poly.pdbx_seq_one_letter_code
_entity_poly.pdbx_strand_id
1 'polypeptide(L)'
;MPIELASKANYRLNISSLAIASLLSLSLSLLITNPGRSQEPFSQLDLQEINEFDQFQTNYQRDLQLLELARTGQTEAIRSLVRQGANPNIRDQYGWTPMLWASVNGHTDTVRALIALGGDVNLPNDYNWTPLMWAAGSGHNEIVRILLAVGASTLAEDSNGWTPLMWAWDGRHFDTVELIKNAPSFD
;
A
#
# COMPACT_ATOMS: atom_id res chain seq x y z
N MET A 1 -8.21 19.47 -38.56
CA MET A 1 -7.40 19.78 -37.36
C MET A 1 -8.30 20.60 -36.44
N PRO A 2 -8.67 20.10 -35.25
CA PRO A 2 -7.73 19.79 -34.17
C PRO A 2 -7.81 18.34 -33.64
N ILE A 3 -6.63 17.84 -33.28
CA ILE A 3 -6.37 16.61 -32.50
C ILE A 3 -6.13 17.10 -31.08
N GLU A 4 -7.12 17.02 -30.17
CA GLU A 4 -6.84 17.25 -28.74
C GLU A 4 -7.97 16.76 -27.81
N LEU A 5 -8.32 15.48 -27.86
CA LEU A 5 -9.13 14.87 -26.79
C LEU A 5 -8.83 13.38 -26.51
N ALA A 6 -7.96 12.74 -27.28
CA ALA A 6 -7.66 11.30 -27.11
C ALA A 6 -6.49 10.98 -26.16
N SER A 7 -5.72 11.96 -25.67
CA SER A 7 -4.49 11.65 -24.91
C SER A 7 -4.72 11.32 -23.43
N LYS A 8 -5.87 11.68 -22.81
CA LYS A 8 -6.11 11.39 -21.39
C LYS A 8 -6.86 10.07 -21.11
N ALA A 9 -7.54 9.50 -22.10
CA ALA A 9 -8.19 8.19 -21.97
C ALA A 9 -7.26 7.01 -22.33
N ASN A 10 -6.27 7.23 -23.21
CA ASN A 10 -5.39 6.18 -23.73
C ASN A 10 -4.26 5.73 -22.78
N TYR A 11 -4.01 6.40 -21.65
CA TYR A 11 -3.09 5.90 -20.63
C TYR A 11 -3.75 4.99 -19.60
N ARG A 12 -5.09 4.85 -19.62
CA ARG A 12 -5.82 3.87 -18.80
C ARG A 12 -6.04 2.52 -19.50
N LEU A 13 -5.60 2.39 -20.75
CA LEU A 13 -5.62 1.13 -21.48
C LEU A 13 -4.32 0.34 -21.23
N ASN A 14 -4.43 -0.52 -20.22
CA ASN A 14 -4.11 -1.95 -20.36
C ASN A 14 -2.64 -2.41 -20.22
N ILE A 15 -2.10 -2.29 -19.01
CA ILE A 15 -0.99 -3.17 -18.58
C ILE A 15 -1.46 -4.65 -18.56
N SER A 16 -2.76 -4.89 -18.37
CA SER A 16 -3.41 -6.20 -18.33
C SER A 16 -3.44 -6.94 -19.68
N SER A 17 -3.67 -6.26 -20.81
CA SER A 17 -3.70 -6.89 -22.15
C SER A 17 -2.30 -7.23 -22.65
N LEU A 18 -1.28 -6.46 -22.24
CA LEU A 18 0.10 -6.75 -22.59
C LEU A 18 0.61 -7.94 -21.76
N ALA A 19 0.34 -7.98 -20.45
CA ALA A 19 0.75 -9.09 -19.60
C ALA A 19 0.06 -10.42 -19.98
N ILE A 20 -1.25 -10.40 -20.28
CA ILE A 20 -2.00 -11.59 -20.71
C ILE A 20 -1.50 -12.05 -22.10
N ALA A 21 -1.26 -11.14 -23.04
CA ALA A 21 -0.68 -11.49 -24.34
C ALA A 21 0.76 -12.01 -24.20
N SER A 22 1.56 -11.46 -23.28
CA SER A 22 2.93 -11.90 -22.99
C SER A 22 2.97 -13.30 -22.36
N LEU A 23 2.05 -13.62 -21.46
CA LEU A 23 1.96 -14.96 -20.85
C LEU A 23 1.42 -16.01 -21.85
N LEU A 24 0.41 -15.66 -22.65
CA LEU A 24 -0.10 -16.52 -23.73
C LEU A 24 0.94 -16.75 -24.84
N SER A 25 1.75 -15.74 -25.16
CA SER A 25 2.85 -15.88 -26.14
C SER A 25 4.04 -16.67 -25.59
N LEU A 26 4.38 -16.52 -24.31
CA LEU A 26 5.42 -17.30 -23.65
C LEU A 26 5.03 -18.79 -23.54
N SER A 27 3.77 -19.08 -23.21
CA SER A 27 3.26 -20.45 -23.16
C SER A 27 3.21 -21.09 -24.56
N LEU A 28 2.82 -20.34 -25.59
CA LEU A 28 2.85 -20.79 -26.99
C LEU A 28 4.29 -21.01 -27.50
N SER A 29 5.26 -20.18 -27.09
CA SER A 29 6.68 -20.33 -27.44
C SER A 29 7.31 -21.58 -26.81
N LEU A 30 6.96 -21.89 -25.56
CA LEU A 30 7.36 -23.12 -24.88
C LEU A 30 6.75 -24.38 -25.52
N LEU A 31 5.55 -24.28 -26.10
CA LEU A 31 4.88 -25.35 -26.83
C LEU A 31 5.59 -25.70 -28.14
N ILE A 32 6.09 -24.70 -28.88
CA ILE A 32 6.79 -24.89 -30.16
C ILE A 32 8.21 -25.46 -29.95
N THR A 33 8.85 -25.13 -28.83
CA THR A 33 10.26 -25.48 -28.56
C THR A 33 10.45 -26.82 -27.87
N ASN A 34 9.39 -27.51 -27.40
CA ASN A 34 9.54 -28.76 -26.66
C ASN A 34 8.49 -29.85 -27.01
N PRO A 35 8.59 -30.47 -28.20
CA PRO A 35 7.60 -31.41 -28.73
C PRO A 35 7.55 -32.79 -28.03
N GLY A 36 8.39 -33.02 -27.01
CA GLY A 36 8.54 -34.31 -26.34
C GLY A 36 7.72 -34.50 -25.05
N ARG A 37 6.97 -33.51 -24.59
CA ARG A 37 6.01 -33.71 -23.48
C ARG A 37 4.78 -34.44 -24.03
N SER A 38 4.57 -35.67 -23.54
CA SER A 38 3.39 -36.48 -23.78
C SER A 38 2.12 -35.66 -23.63
N GLN A 39 1.21 -35.84 -24.58
CA GLN A 39 -0.09 -35.21 -24.67
C GLN A 39 -0.96 -35.59 -23.46
N GLU A 40 -0.85 -34.85 -22.37
CA GLU A 40 -2.00 -34.68 -21.49
C GLU A 40 -3.01 -33.79 -22.24
N PRO A 41 -4.25 -34.23 -22.42
CA PRO A 41 -5.24 -33.44 -23.15
C PRO A 41 -5.53 -32.16 -22.37
N PHE A 42 -5.23 -31.00 -22.97
CA PHE A 42 -5.53 -29.64 -22.47
C PHE A 42 -7.04 -29.33 -22.33
N SER A 43 -7.91 -30.34 -22.23
CA SER A 43 -9.36 -30.18 -22.05
C SER A 43 -9.78 -29.74 -20.65
N GLN A 44 -8.84 -29.60 -19.73
CA GLN A 44 -9.08 -29.15 -18.36
C GLN A 44 -7.91 -28.25 -17.93
N LEU A 45 -7.94 -26.98 -18.32
CA LEU A 45 -7.62 -25.97 -17.31
C LEU A 45 -8.78 -26.11 -16.32
N ASP A 46 -8.52 -26.68 -15.14
CA ASP A 46 -9.56 -26.88 -14.15
C ASP A 46 -10.20 -25.52 -13.87
N LEU A 47 -11.54 -25.45 -13.93
CA LEU A 47 -12.29 -24.22 -13.63
C LEU A 47 -11.87 -23.61 -12.28
N GLN A 48 -11.31 -24.43 -11.40
CA GLN A 48 -10.68 -24.04 -10.16
C GLN A 48 -9.44 -23.14 -10.38
N GLU A 49 -8.50 -23.50 -11.27
CA GLU A 49 -7.31 -22.68 -11.56
C GLU A 49 -7.67 -21.34 -12.22
N ILE A 50 -8.69 -21.33 -13.09
CA ILE A 50 -9.20 -20.10 -13.72
C ILE A 50 -9.86 -19.19 -12.68
N ASN A 51 -10.68 -19.75 -11.77
CA ASN A 51 -11.31 -18.99 -10.70
C ASN A 51 -10.31 -18.43 -9.68
N GLU A 52 -9.26 -19.19 -9.37
CA GLU A 52 -8.18 -18.75 -8.48
C GLU A 52 -7.36 -17.60 -9.08
N PHE A 53 -7.09 -17.64 -10.39
CA PHE A 53 -6.40 -16.54 -11.09
C PHE A 53 -7.24 -15.26 -11.16
N ASP A 54 -8.54 -15.36 -11.46
CA ASP A 54 -9.44 -14.20 -11.50
C ASP A 54 -9.64 -13.57 -10.11
N GLN A 55 -9.73 -14.41 -9.07
CA GLN A 55 -9.77 -13.94 -7.68
C GLN A 55 -8.46 -13.28 -7.28
N PHE A 56 -7.31 -13.83 -7.67
CA PHE A 56 -5.99 -13.23 -7.40
C PHE A 56 -5.89 -11.83 -8.01
N GLN A 57 -6.27 -11.66 -9.28
CA GLN A 57 -6.27 -10.35 -9.93
C GLN A 57 -7.22 -9.36 -9.25
N THR A 58 -8.43 -9.81 -8.92
CA THR A 58 -9.44 -8.98 -8.25
C THR A 58 -8.95 -8.53 -6.87
N ASN A 59 -8.34 -9.44 -6.11
CA ASN A 59 -7.78 -9.13 -4.79
C ASN A 59 -6.60 -8.16 -4.89
N TYR A 60 -5.70 -8.37 -5.85
CA TYR A 60 -4.56 -7.49 -6.07
C TYR A 60 -4.99 -6.07 -6.45
N GLN A 61 -5.96 -5.92 -7.37
CA GLN A 61 -6.49 -4.59 -7.73
C GLN A 61 -7.20 -3.92 -6.55
N ARG A 62 -7.97 -4.69 -5.77
CA ARG A 62 -8.64 -4.20 -4.56
C ARG A 62 -7.63 -3.67 -3.55
N ASP A 63 -6.57 -4.43 -3.29
CA ASP A 63 -5.54 -4.05 -2.33
C ASP A 63 -4.76 -2.83 -2.81
N LEU A 64 -4.41 -2.73 -4.11
CA LEU A 64 -3.80 -1.53 -4.67
C LEU A 64 -4.71 -0.30 -4.60
N GLN A 65 -6.02 -0.46 -4.82
CA GLN A 65 -6.98 0.64 -4.69
C GLN A 65 -6.99 1.20 -3.27
N LEU A 66 -6.81 0.35 -2.25
CA LEU A 66 -6.77 0.78 -0.85
C LEU A 66 -5.68 1.82 -0.58
N LEU A 67 -4.51 1.66 -1.19
CA LEU A 67 -3.38 2.59 -1.07
C LEU A 67 -3.74 3.99 -1.57
N GLU A 68 -4.38 4.07 -2.74
CA GLU A 68 -4.78 5.35 -3.34
C GLU A 68 -5.89 6.03 -2.53
N LEU A 69 -6.85 5.26 -2.01
CA LEU A 69 -7.88 5.79 -1.12
C LEU A 69 -7.28 6.36 0.17
N ALA A 70 -6.28 5.70 0.73
CA ALA A 70 -5.58 6.18 1.92
C ALA A 70 -4.76 7.44 1.65
N ARG A 71 -4.07 7.50 0.50
CA ARG A 71 -3.34 8.69 0.05
C ARG A 71 -4.26 9.91 -0.14
N THR A 72 -5.49 9.68 -0.59
CA THR A 72 -6.49 10.74 -0.84
C THR A 72 -7.46 11.00 0.31
N GLY A 73 -7.38 10.24 1.41
CA GLY A 73 -8.19 10.46 2.61
C GLY A 73 -9.63 9.95 2.54
N GLN A 74 -9.95 9.04 1.61
CA GLN A 74 -11.31 8.55 1.38
C GLN A 74 -11.73 7.48 2.42
N THR A 75 -11.91 7.92 3.67
CA THR A 75 -12.11 7.06 4.85
C THR A 75 -13.25 6.03 4.69
N GLU A 76 -14.42 6.44 4.20
CA GLU A 76 -15.56 5.50 4.07
C GLU A 76 -15.36 4.47 2.97
N ALA A 77 -14.67 4.84 1.88
CA ALA A 77 -14.30 3.89 0.83
C ALA A 77 -13.32 2.83 1.36
N ILE A 78 -12.34 3.25 2.19
CA ILE A 78 -11.39 2.35 2.87
C ILE A 78 -12.15 1.35 3.76
N ARG A 79 -13.08 1.82 4.60
CA ARG A 79 -13.90 0.94 5.46
C ARG A 79 -14.67 -0.09 4.65
N SER A 80 -15.29 0.33 3.55
CA SER A 80 -16.04 -0.56 2.66
C SER A 80 -15.11 -1.60 2.03
N LEU A 81 -13.94 -1.18 1.55
CA LEU A 81 -13.02 -2.05 0.83
C LEU A 81 -12.38 -3.11 1.74
N VAL A 82 -11.99 -2.74 2.96
CA VAL A 82 -11.46 -3.69 3.96
C VAL A 82 -12.54 -4.69 4.40
N ARG A 83 -13.80 -4.25 4.56
CA ARG A 83 -14.92 -5.19 4.83
C ARG A 83 -15.17 -6.18 3.68
N GLN A 84 -14.77 -5.82 2.46
CA GLN A 84 -14.80 -6.71 1.29
C GLN A 84 -13.55 -7.60 1.17
N GLY A 85 -12.69 -7.62 2.20
CA GLY A 85 -11.51 -8.48 2.26
C GLY A 85 -10.22 -7.84 1.76
N ALA A 86 -10.19 -6.51 1.56
CA ALA A 86 -8.91 -5.84 1.27
C ALA A 86 -7.99 -5.91 2.49
N ASN A 87 -6.69 -6.14 2.25
CA ASN A 87 -5.70 -6.17 3.31
C ASN A 87 -5.32 -4.75 3.78
N PRO A 88 -5.63 -4.33 5.03
CA PRO A 88 -5.26 -3.00 5.53
C PRO A 88 -3.75 -2.76 5.62
N ASN A 89 -2.96 -3.82 5.54
CA ASN A 89 -1.49 -3.82 5.60
C ASN A 89 -0.85 -4.14 4.24
N ILE A 90 -1.59 -3.99 3.14
CA ILE A 90 -1.01 -4.11 1.80
C ILE A 90 0.19 -3.18 1.63
N ARG A 91 1.17 -3.62 0.84
CA ARG A 91 2.38 -2.87 0.50
C ARG A 91 2.47 -2.68 -1.00
N ASP A 92 2.86 -1.48 -1.45
CA ASP A 92 3.29 -1.28 -2.83
C ASP A 92 4.75 -1.75 -3.05
N GLN A 93 5.27 -1.52 -4.26
CA GLN A 93 6.63 -1.89 -4.67
C GLN A 93 7.76 -1.23 -3.86
N TYR A 94 7.46 -0.23 -3.03
CA TYR A 94 8.39 0.46 -2.15
C TYR A 94 8.07 0.21 -0.67
N GLY A 95 7.17 -0.72 -0.39
CA GLY A 95 6.74 -1.06 0.96
C GLY A 95 5.71 -0.10 1.57
N TRP A 96 5.15 0.84 0.80
CA TRP A 96 4.19 1.79 1.37
C TRP A 96 2.88 1.11 1.70
N THR A 97 2.39 1.41 2.89
CA THR A 97 1.13 0.91 3.42
C THR A 97 0.06 2.01 3.37
N PRO A 98 -1.23 1.65 3.46
CA PRO A 98 -2.30 2.63 3.63
C PRO A 98 -2.03 3.60 4.80
N MET A 99 -1.48 3.08 5.92
CA MET A 99 -1.23 3.91 7.09
C MET A 99 -0.10 4.91 6.88
N LEU A 100 0.96 4.53 6.15
CA LEU A 100 2.04 5.46 5.77
C LEU A 100 1.49 6.59 4.90
N TRP A 101 0.69 6.27 3.88
CA TRP A 101 0.07 7.27 3.01
C TRP A 101 -0.86 8.21 3.76
N ALA A 102 -1.70 7.69 4.65
CA ALA A 102 -2.59 8.52 5.46
C ALA A 102 -1.82 9.42 6.43
N SER A 103 -0.73 8.91 7.01
CA SER A 103 0.08 9.63 7.99
C SER A 103 0.86 10.79 7.38
N VAL A 104 1.52 10.60 6.23
CA VAL A 104 2.26 11.69 5.56
C VAL A 104 1.31 12.79 5.04
N ASN A 105 0.11 12.42 4.58
CA ASN A 105 -0.85 13.38 4.02
C ASN A 105 -1.77 14.03 5.07
N GLY A 106 -1.65 13.69 6.36
CA GLY A 106 -2.42 14.34 7.42
C GLY A 106 -3.88 13.86 7.55
N HIS A 107 -4.22 12.70 6.97
CA HIS A 107 -5.59 12.17 6.98
C HIS A 107 -5.94 11.48 8.29
N THR A 108 -6.20 12.29 9.32
CA THR A 108 -6.43 11.84 10.70
C THR A 108 -7.55 10.80 10.81
N ASP A 109 -8.70 11.03 10.17
CA ASP A 109 -9.83 10.08 10.20
C ASP A 109 -9.49 8.75 9.53
N THR A 110 -8.73 8.80 8.44
CA THR A 110 -8.21 7.61 7.77
C THR A 110 -7.27 6.81 8.68
N VAL A 111 -6.36 7.48 9.39
CA VAL A 111 -5.47 6.81 10.35
C VAL A 111 -6.28 6.09 11.43
N ARG A 112 -7.25 6.77 12.05
CA ARG A 112 -8.14 6.16 13.06
C ARG A 112 -8.89 4.96 12.48
N ALA A 113 -9.39 5.08 11.25
CA ALA A 113 -10.11 4.00 10.58
C ALA A 113 -9.21 2.79 10.32
N LEU A 114 -8.00 3.00 9.80
CA LEU A 114 -7.05 1.92 9.51
C LEU A 114 -6.64 1.18 10.80
N ILE A 115 -6.39 1.89 11.89
CA ILE A 115 -6.12 1.28 13.21
C ILE A 115 -7.29 0.40 13.63
N ALA A 116 -8.53 0.92 13.57
CA ALA A 116 -9.73 0.16 13.93
C ALA A 116 -9.98 -1.06 13.03
N LEU A 117 -9.41 -1.07 11.82
CA LEU A 117 -9.50 -2.15 10.85
C LEU A 117 -8.33 -3.14 10.93
N GLY A 118 -7.43 -3.02 11.93
CA GLY A 118 -6.30 -3.93 12.11
C GLY A 118 -5.05 -3.54 11.32
N GLY A 119 -4.94 -2.28 10.90
CA GLY A 119 -3.71 -1.73 10.35
C GLY A 119 -2.58 -1.71 11.38
N ASP A 120 -1.41 -2.20 11.00
CA ASP A 120 -0.21 -2.22 11.84
C ASP A 120 0.42 -0.81 11.87
N VAL A 121 0.49 -0.25 13.08
CA VAL A 121 0.97 1.11 13.36
C VAL A 121 2.47 1.26 13.29
N ASN A 122 3.19 0.14 13.35
CA ASN A 122 4.65 0.10 13.32
C ASN A 122 5.20 -0.43 12.00
N LEU A 123 4.36 -0.90 11.08
CA LEU A 123 4.79 -1.49 9.81
C LEU A 123 5.52 -0.45 8.94
N PRO A 124 6.84 -0.60 8.74
CA PRO A 124 7.60 0.39 8.01
C PRO A 124 7.62 0.08 6.50
N ASN A 125 7.96 1.07 5.67
CA ASN A 125 8.26 0.81 4.26
C ASN A 125 9.66 0.19 4.07
N ASP A 126 10.09 0.04 2.82
CA ASP A 126 11.38 -0.62 2.52
C ASP A 126 12.61 0.23 2.89
N TYR A 127 12.39 1.49 3.31
CA TYR A 127 13.41 2.40 3.86
C TYR A 127 13.37 2.49 5.38
N ASN A 128 12.65 1.58 6.04
CA ASN A 128 12.37 1.57 7.47
C ASN A 128 11.57 2.80 7.97
N TRP A 129 10.90 3.55 7.08
CA TRP A 129 10.06 4.67 7.50
C TRP A 129 8.76 4.19 8.10
N THR A 130 8.49 4.59 9.34
CA THR A 130 7.26 4.24 10.07
C THR A 130 6.17 5.31 9.88
N PRO A 131 4.88 4.99 10.14
CA PRO A 131 3.81 5.98 10.18
C PRO A 131 4.12 7.16 11.11
N LEU A 132 4.74 6.91 12.27
CA LEU A 132 5.09 7.95 13.23
C LEU A 132 6.17 8.90 12.69
N MET A 133 7.19 8.41 11.98
CA MET A 133 8.20 9.27 11.34
C MET A 133 7.57 10.24 10.35
N TRP A 134 6.66 9.76 9.49
CA TRP A 134 5.97 10.59 8.50
C TRP A 134 5.07 11.65 9.14
N ALA A 135 4.27 11.25 10.13
CA ALA A 135 3.43 12.19 10.87
C ALA A 135 4.26 13.23 11.62
N ALA A 136 5.40 12.82 12.18
CA ALA A 136 6.31 13.68 12.93
C ALA A 136 7.03 14.70 12.04
N GLY A 137 7.65 14.25 10.95
CA GLY A 137 8.34 15.12 10.00
C GLY A 137 7.41 16.04 9.19
N SER A 138 6.09 15.78 9.22
CA SER A 138 5.07 16.63 8.60
C SER A 138 4.31 17.50 9.61
N GLY A 139 4.57 17.34 10.91
CA GLY A 139 3.94 18.15 11.96
C GLY A 139 2.47 17.82 12.25
N HIS A 140 2.00 16.63 11.87
CA HIS A 140 0.61 16.20 12.06
C HIS A 140 0.38 15.75 13.50
N ASN A 141 0.37 16.71 14.42
CA ASN A 141 0.30 16.52 15.88
C ASN A 141 -0.82 15.57 16.34
N GLU A 142 -1.98 15.63 15.69
CA GLU A 142 -3.10 14.76 16.05
C GLU A 142 -2.84 13.29 15.66
N ILE A 143 -2.25 13.06 14.50
CA ILE A 143 -1.83 11.71 14.07
C ILE A 143 -0.73 11.19 14.99
N VAL A 144 0.24 12.04 15.35
CA VAL A 144 1.28 11.69 16.33
C VAL A 144 0.66 11.23 17.65
N ARG A 145 -0.28 11.99 18.23
CA ARG A 145 -0.97 11.58 19.46
C ARG A 145 -1.68 10.24 19.32
N ILE A 146 -2.39 10.02 18.21
CA ILE A 146 -3.11 8.77 17.96
C ILE A 146 -2.14 7.60 17.90
N LEU A 147 -1.07 7.71 17.11
CA LEU A 147 -0.08 6.65 16.93
C LEU A 147 0.65 6.32 18.24
N LEU A 148 1.06 7.33 19.01
CA LEU A 148 1.69 7.14 20.32
C LEU A 148 0.74 6.44 21.31
N ALA A 149 -0.55 6.81 21.32
CA ALA A 149 -1.54 6.21 22.21
C ALA A 149 -1.79 4.72 21.95
N VAL A 150 -1.45 4.22 20.76
CA VAL A 150 -1.59 2.82 20.37
C VAL A 150 -0.25 2.09 20.25
N GLY A 151 0.82 2.65 20.82
CA GLY A 151 2.12 1.96 20.93
C GLY A 151 3.01 2.05 19.69
N ALA A 152 2.92 3.14 18.91
CA ALA A 152 3.91 3.40 17.87
C ALA A 152 5.29 3.65 18.49
N SER A 153 6.33 2.98 17.96
CA SER A 153 7.70 3.07 18.49
C SER A 153 8.32 4.44 18.24
N THR A 154 8.71 5.12 19.31
CA THR A 154 9.46 6.38 19.27
C THR A 154 10.95 6.20 19.01
N LEU A 155 11.44 4.95 19.12
CA LEU A 155 12.84 4.58 18.98
C LEU A 155 13.15 3.85 17.68
N ALA A 156 12.14 3.58 16.84
CA ALA A 156 12.37 3.01 15.51
C ALA A 156 13.31 3.92 14.71
N GLU A 157 14.28 3.30 14.03
CA GLU A 157 15.25 3.99 13.20
C GLU A 157 14.99 3.68 11.73
N ASP A 158 15.06 4.70 10.88
CA ASP A 158 15.03 4.50 9.44
C ASP A 158 16.36 3.96 8.91
N SER A 159 16.47 3.77 7.59
CA SER A 159 17.69 3.29 6.95
C SER A 159 18.92 4.19 7.16
N ASN A 160 18.74 5.43 7.60
CA ASN A 160 19.80 6.39 7.90
C ASN A 160 20.05 6.53 9.42
N GLY A 161 19.38 5.74 10.26
CA GLY A 161 19.46 5.85 11.72
C GLY A 161 18.62 6.99 12.31
N TRP A 162 17.69 7.57 11.54
CA TRP A 162 16.86 8.67 12.03
C TRP A 162 15.63 8.15 12.76
N THR A 163 15.38 8.74 13.94
CA THR A 163 14.20 8.45 14.76
C THR A 163 13.05 9.43 14.46
N PRO A 164 11.79 9.11 14.81
CA PRO A 164 10.68 10.05 14.69
C PRO A 164 10.95 11.43 15.31
N LEU A 165 11.70 11.48 16.43
CA LEU A 165 12.10 12.73 17.07
C LEU A 165 13.02 13.58 16.17
N MET A 166 13.96 12.94 15.46
CA MET A 166 14.85 13.61 14.50
C MET A 166 14.07 14.14 13.29
N TRP A 167 13.11 13.38 12.78
CA TRP A 167 12.18 13.83 11.73
C TRP A 167 11.40 15.08 12.15
N ALA A 168 10.86 15.11 13.38
CA ALA A 168 10.18 16.29 13.91
C ALA A 168 11.08 17.53 14.02
N TRP A 169 12.36 17.34 14.40
CA TRP A 169 13.34 18.42 14.45
C TRP A 169 13.68 18.98 13.07
N ASP A 170 13.91 18.12 12.09
CA ASP A 170 14.22 18.50 10.71
C ASP A 170 13.06 19.28 10.06
N GLY A 171 11.82 18.82 10.28
CA GLY A 171 10.61 19.52 9.88
C GLY A 171 10.31 20.80 10.68
N ARG A 172 11.10 21.11 11.73
CA ARG A 172 10.92 22.26 12.63
C ARG A 172 9.57 22.26 13.35
N HIS A 173 9.05 21.07 13.66
CA HIS A 173 7.76 20.86 14.31
C HIS A 173 7.93 20.73 15.84
N PHE A 174 8.21 21.84 16.51
CA PHE A 174 8.55 21.84 17.95
C PHE A 174 7.43 21.30 18.85
N ASP A 175 6.16 21.53 18.52
CA ASP A 175 5.05 20.92 19.25
C ASP A 175 5.08 19.38 19.16
N THR A 176 5.41 18.85 17.98
CA THR A 176 5.57 17.41 17.76
C THR A 176 6.77 16.85 18.53
N VAL A 177 7.88 17.59 18.58
CA VAL A 177 9.06 17.25 19.40
C VAL A 177 8.64 17.06 20.86
N GLU A 178 7.85 17.99 21.41
CA GLU A 178 7.36 17.90 22.78
C GLU A 178 6.36 16.74 22.97
N LEU A 179 5.50 16.45 21.99
CA LEU A 179 4.63 15.28 22.04
C LEU A 179 5.42 13.96 22.11
N ILE A 180 6.45 13.81 21.28
CA ILE A 180 7.26 12.58 21.21
C ILE A 180 8.12 12.41 22.47
N LYS A 181 8.73 13.49 22.98
CA LYS A 181 9.52 13.43 24.23
C LYS A 181 8.67 13.04 25.45
N ASN A 182 7.43 13.48 25.49
CA ASN A 182 6.50 13.21 26.59
C ASN A 182 5.68 11.93 26.36
N ALA A 183 5.97 11.16 25.30
CA ALA A 183 5.32 9.90 25.05
C ALA A 183 5.65 8.89 26.18
N PRO A 184 4.69 8.09 26.64
CA PRO A 184 4.98 7.02 27.58
C PRO A 184 5.97 6.03 26.95
N SER A 185 7.03 5.66 27.69
CA SER A 185 7.94 4.60 27.27
C SER A 185 7.20 3.26 27.37
N PHE A 186 6.95 2.63 26.23
CA PHE A 186 6.50 1.24 26.17
C PHE A 186 7.76 0.37 26.07
N ASP A 187 8.46 0.24 27.21
CA ASP A 187 9.62 -0.65 27.37
C ASP A 187 9.20 -2.12 27.55
#